data_AF-A0A0F8QCR6-F1
#
_entry.id   AF-A0A0F8QCR6-F1
#
_cell.length_a   1.000
_cell.length_b   1.000
_cell.length_c   1.000
_cell.angle_alpha   90.00
_cell.angle_beta   90.00
_cell.angle_gamma   90.00
#
_symmetry.space_group_name_H-M   'P 1'
#
loop_
_entity.id
_entity.type
_entity.pdbx_description
1 polymer ?
#
loop_
_entity_poly.entity_id
_entity_poly.type
_entity_poly.pdbx_seq_one_letter_code
_entity_poly.pdbx_strand_id
1 'polypeptide(L)'
;MERSYQIKIFLFMFLILNYSCAGELGVSRDTNSSKTLTNINQGNILLFTGNYSENNGVPGNAFVAKLQNGTSDILYSTIYGIHESKVIFDNSSMRLKYTTTRDCSPVSYFILPVVDPITNFGTDTYVGYFRSSSKTFNFCKCASIPLIHYLEQSKQVGSLYICGFTPMAKCTYQISMDINTDDPESFVELNSPGSRMIITEIGNKSVLKSYYKSPSGELKYETIYLKNAGDRSDFKIIFDGYNKTNTIAINDGTYIVTPFYDLERQKLPYVDFSNGYIKFTGFVIGKGTFLDVNIHSIDQYADRNFITAIGDNRMLAFGLDGPHPKNTTEQGINYLNSRGDKGTIWFDVGLLKKCNETEIEYLRGLVENDSWDTGIHYSKELTILPLEEAYRLMDEEYWYVYETIGEKPTNWCSLRNSDNITHAIYAYENLGMVWRNGNSGVHAEQSVGNLDDDTWGWWETASSAGMAYPVFTHQTDKDPSIKYSISYPKFQEWADNYDSNNVSIVSFYEYYMVNSNTYDAFFDSLEYRDDYFTFKANTNGARALINVNISAGDNTQVYDNTSGEFLGYKVEGDGSITFPVENNHTYNIHPEGTEQ
;
A
#
# COMPACT_ATOMS: atom_id res chain seq x y z
N MET A 1 28.41 23.01 -53.53
CA MET A 1 27.02 23.07 -53.04
C MET A 1 26.98 22.41 -51.65
N GLU A 2 27.78 22.91 -50.71
CA GLU A 2 28.06 22.25 -49.41
C GLU A 2 28.14 23.22 -48.22
N ARG A 3 28.07 24.54 -48.43
CA ARG A 3 28.14 25.54 -47.34
C ARG A 3 26.80 25.89 -46.68
N SER A 4 25.67 25.46 -47.24
CA SER A 4 24.33 25.75 -46.69
C SER A 4 23.83 24.68 -45.71
N TYR A 5 24.45 23.50 -45.65
CA TYR A 5 24.02 22.40 -44.77
C TYR A 5 24.70 22.45 -43.39
N GLN A 6 25.95 22.90 -43.30
CA GLN A 6 26.64 23.02 -42.01
C GLN A 6 26.07 24.13 -41.11
N ILE A 7 25.57 25.22 -41.69
CA ILE A 7 24.96 26.32 -40.91
C ILE A 7 23.60 25.89 -40.32
N LYS A 8 22.84 25.02 -41.00
CA LYS A 8 21.57 24.50 -40.48
C LYS A 8 21.76 23.48 -39.35
N ILE A 9 22.82 22.67 -39.40
CA ILE A 9 23.16 21.72 -38.32
C ILE A 9 23.68 22.45 -37.07
N PHE A 10 24.44 23.54 -37.26
CA PHE A 10 24.93 24.34 -36.13
C PHE A 10 23.82 25.12 -35.42
N LEU A 11 22.84 25.65 -36.17
CA LEU A 11 21.63 26.28 -35.60
C LEU A 11 20.69 25.29 -34.92
N PHE A 12 20.61 24.05 -35.42
CA PHE A 12 19.79 23.00 -34.81
C PHE A 12 20.40 22.48 -33.50
N MET A 13 21.74 22.37 -33.41
CA MET A 13 22.41 22.06 -32.14
C MET A 13 22.31 23.19 -31.10
N PHE A 14 22.31 24.46 -31.52
CA PHE A 14 22.08 25.59 -30.60
C PHE A 14 20.64 25.64 -30.06
N LEU A 15 19.66 25.16 -30.83
CA LEU A 15 18.26 25.05 -30.40
C LEU A 15 18.03 23.85 -29.44
N ILE A 16 18.79 22.77 -29.59
CA ILE A 16 18.72 21.60 -28.68
C ILE A 16 19.47 21.87 -27.36
N LEU A 17 20.58 22.62 -27.40
CA LEU A 17 21.33 23.00 -26.18
C LEU A 17 20.64 24.08 -25.33
N ASN A 18 19.66 24.82 -25.87
CA ASN A 18 18.83 25.75 -25.09
C ASN A 18 17.58 25.09 -24.46
N TYR A 19 17.32 23.80 -24.74
CA TYR A 19 16.23 23.05 -24.12
C TYR A 19 16.70 22.10 -23.02
N SER A 20 17.96 22.19 -22.61
CA SER A 20 18.57 21.29 -21.64
C SER A 20 19.58 22.02 -20.77
N CYS A 21 19.14 23.08 -20.07
CA CYS A 21 19.72 23.60 -18.84
C CYS A 21 18.90 24.81 -18.37
N ALA A 22 18.65 24.88 -17.05
CA ALA A 22 18.02 25.96 -16.30
C ALA A 22 16.52 26.18 -16.52
N GLY A 23 15.72 25.67 -15.57
CA GLY A 23 14.48 26.33 -15.18
C GLY A 23 14.83 27.68 -14.57
N GLU A 24 14.82 28.73 -15.38
CA GLU A 24 14.69 30.10 -14.89
C GLU A 24 13.20 30.39 -14.69
N LEU A 25 12.75 30.34 -13.43
CA LEU A 25 11.58 31.11 -13.02
C LEU A 25 11.97 32.59 -13.06
N GLY A 26 11.39 33.31 -14.01
CA GLY A 26 11.43 34.76 -14.06
C GLY A 26 10.03 35.31 -14.25
N VAL A 27 9.21 35.30 -13.20
CA VAL A 27 8.03 36.17 -13.17
C VAL A 27 8.55 37.60 -13.26
N SER A 28 8.23 38.27 -14.37
CA SER A 28 8.50 39.69 -14.59
C SER A 28 8.07 40.51 -13.38
N ARG A 29 8.97 41.38 -12.87
CA ARG A 29 8.69 42.42 -11.87
C ARG A 29 7.64 43.39 -12.41
N ASP A 30 6.37 43.05 -12.23
CA ASP A 30 5.26 43.99 -12.32
C ASP A 30 4.95 44.48 -10.91
N THR A 31 5.51 45.65 -10.57
CA THR A 31 5.21 46.36 -9.32
C THR A 31 3.72 46.72 -9.30
N ASN A 32 2.98 46.17 -8.33
CA ASN A 32 1.57 46.45 -7.97
C ASN A 32 0.43 45.60 -8.59
N SER A 33 0.62 44.31 -8.86
CA SER A 33 -0.53 43.41 -9.06
C SER A 33 -0.55 42.25 -8.07
N SER A 34 -1.47 42.29 -7.09
CA SER A 34 -1.99 41.05 -6.50
C SER A 34 -2.54 40.21 -7.65
N LYS A 35 -1.88 39.09 -7.97
CA LYS A 35 -2.41 38.12 -8.93
C LYS A 35 -3.11 37.04 -8.13
N THR A 36 -4.43 36.97 -8.27
CA THR A 36 -5.17 35.77 -7.89
C THR A 36 -4.66 34.63 -8.78
N LEU A 37 -3.94 33.68 -8.18
CA LEU A 37 -3.46 32.49 -8.87
C LEU A 37 -4.51 31.39 -8.74
N THR A 38 -4.72 30.65 -9.81
CA THR A 38 -5.35 29.33 -9.73
C THR A 38 -4.28 28.31 -9.37
N ASN A 39 -4.65 27.26 -8.65
CA ASN A 39 -3.75 26.15 -8.33
C ASN A 39 -3.45 25.33 -9.61
N ILE A 40 -2.58 25.86 -10.47
CA ILE A 40 -2.29 25.32 -11.80
C ILE A 40 -1.38 24.09 -11.72
N ASN A 41 -1.55 23.18 -12.69
CA ASN A 41 -0.65 22.04 -12.89
C ASN A 41 0.74 22.54 -13.32
N GLN A 42 1.77 21.97 -12.70
CA GLN A 42 3.19 22.29 -12.86
C GLN A 42 4.03 21.07 -13.21
N GLY A 43 3.41 20.02 -13.76
CA GLY A 43 4.07 18.76 -14.12
C GLY A 43 3.89 17.70 -13.04
N ASN A 44 4.99 17.07 -12.63
CA ASN A 44 4.98 15.95 -11.69
C ASN A 44 5.90 16.22 -10.50
N ILE A 45 5.56 15.62 -9.35
CA ILE A 45 6.41 15.54 -8.17
C ILE A 45 6.93 14.11 -8.04
N LEU A 46 8.22 13.97 -7.70
CA LEU A 46 8.83 12.69 -7.33
C LEU A 46 8.55 12.45 -5.84
N LEU A 47 7.78 11.41 -5.53
CA LEU A 47 7.39 11.06 -4.15
C LEU A 47 8.29 9.99 -3.53
N PHE A 48 8.82 9.10 -4.36
CA PHE A 48 9.73 8.04 -3.96
C PHE A 48 10.73 7.79 -5.07
N THR A 49 12.00 7.53 -4.70
CA THR A 49 13.01 7.04 -5.63
C THR A 49 13.76 5.84 -5.08
N GLY A 50 13.85 4.82 -5.91
CA GLY A 50 14.63 3.60 -5.68
C GLY A 50 15.61 3.41 -6.82
N ASN A 51 16.50 4.39 -7.06
CA ASN A 51 17.55 4.25 -8.07
C ASN A 51 18.71 3.40 -7.52
N TYR A 52 18.77 2.14 -7.91
CA TYR A 52 19.79 1.20 -7.42
C TYR A 52 21.15 1.35 -8.12
N SER A 53 21.25 2.22 -9.13
CA SER A 53 22.53 2.55 -9.76
C SER A 53 23.46 3.42 -8.90
N GLU A 54 22.89 4.08 -7.87
CA GLU A 54 23.58 5.07 -7.01
C GLU A 54 23.73 4.62 -5.55
N ASN A 55 23.26 3.41 -5.21
CA ASN A 55 23.21 2.90 -3.84
C ASN A 55 24.31 1.88 -3.51
N ASN A 56 24.60 1.73 -2.22
CA ASN A 56 25.50 0.70 -1.68
C ASN A 56 24.72 -0.25 -0.77
N GLY A 57 24.22 -1.37 -1.32
CA GLY A 57 23.59 -2.44 -0.54
C GLY A 57 22.06 -2.53 -0.68
N VAL A 58 21.48 -3.56 -0.06
CA VAL A 58 20.01 -3.75 -0.01
C VAL A 58 19.43 -2.61 0.83
N PRO A 59 18.46 -1.85 0.31
CA PRO A 59 17.93 -0.71 1.04
C PRO A 59 17.10 -1.19 2.25
N GLY A 60 17.09 -0.42 3.34
CA GLY A 60 16.40 -0.80 4.59
C GLY A 60 14.88 -0.96 4.44
N ASN A 61 14.29 -0.37 3.40
CA ASN A 61 12.87 -0.46 3.07
C ASN A 61 12.53 -1.62 2.13
N ALA A 62 13.45 -2.57 1.90
CA ALA A 62 13.20 -3.76 1.11
C ALA A 62 13.51 -5.04 1.89
N PHE A 63 12.57 -5.99 1.88
CA PHE A 63 12.72 -7.25 2.61
C PHE A 63 12.05 -8.40 1.86
N VAL A 64 12.43 -9.64 2.22
CA VAL A 64 11.81 -10.86 1.72
C VAL A 64 11.09 -11.56 2.86
N ALA A 65 9.81 -11.84 2.69
CA ALA A 65 9.02 -12.57 3.67
C ALA A 65 8.18 -13.68 3.05
N LYS A 66 8.03 -14.78 3.79
CA LYS A 66 7.20 -15.94 3.42
C LYS A 66 5.85 -15.86 4.14
N LEU A 67 4.78 -16.29 3.46
CA LEU A 67 3.50 -16.54 4.11
C LEU A 67 3.62 -17.87 4.89
N GLN A 68 3.19 -17.88 6.15
CA GLN A 68 3.37 -18.94 7.18
C GLN A 68 3.54 -20.40 6.69
N ASN A 69 4.36 -21.17 7.41
CA ASN A 69 4.59 -22.60 7.17
C ASN A 69 3.44 -23.49 7.69
N GLY A 70 2.99 -24.44 6.87
CA GLY A 70 2.05 -25.50 7.25
C GLY A 70 2.59 -26.92 7.00
N THR A 71 1.88 -27.96 7.44
CA THR A 71 2.28 -29.37 7.22
C THR A 71 2.21 -29.82 5.75
N SER A 72 1.44 -29.13 4.89
CA SER A 72 1.40 -29.34 3.43
C SER A 72 2.75 -29.17 2.75
N ASP A 73 3.60 -28.35 3.37
CA ASP A 73 4.81 -27.79 2.79
C ASP A 73 5.93 -28.83 2.68
N ILE A 74 5.94 -29.79 3.60
CA ILE A 74 6.89 -30.90 3.63
C ILE A 74 6.66 -31.84 2.46
N LEU A 75 5.39 -32.18 2.17
CA LEU A 75 5.06 -33.10 1.08
C LEU A 75 5.37 -32.47 -0.28
N TYR A 76 4.95 -31.21 -0.48
CA TYR A 76 5.26 -30.49 -1.71
C TYR A 76 6.77 -30.38 -1.92
N SER A 77 7.51 -29.94 -0.89
CA SER A 77 8.96 -29.79 -0.98
C SER A 77 9.70 -31.11 -1.22
N THR A 78 9.16 -32.22 -0.72
CA THR A 78 9.70 -33.57 -1.01
C THR A 78 9.57 -33.95 -2.48
N ILE A 79 8.46 -33.55 -3.13
CA ILE A 79 8.17 -33.90 -4.52
C ILE A 79 8.84 -32.93 -5.50
N TYR A 80 8.72 -31.63 -5.24
CA TYR A 80 9.09 -30.57 -6.18
C TYR A 80 10.37 -29.81 -5.81
N GLY A 81 10.97 -30.12 -4.66
CA GLY A 81 12.17 -29.44 -4.16
C GLY A 81 11.85 -28.30 -3.19
N ILE A 82 12.85 -27.91 -2.41
CA ILE A 82 12.75 -26.82 -1.44
C ILE A 82 13.00 -25.50 -2.16
N HIS A 83 12.20 -24.48 -1.84
CA HIS A 83 12.39 -23.15 -2.37
C HIS A 83 13.06 -22.21 -1.36
N GLU A 84 14.03 -21.46 -1.86
CA GLU A 84 14.68 -20.37 -1.13
C GLU A 84 14.50 -19.08 -1.90
N SER A 85 14.24 -18.00 -1.17
CA SER A 85 14.09 -16.66 -1.72
C SER A 85 15.02 -15.73 -0.98
N LYS A 86 15.81 -14.95 -1.72
CA LYS A 86 16.78 -14.02 -1.16
C LYS A 86 16.81 -12.73 -1.95
N VAL A 87 17.12 -11.64 -1.27
CA VAL A 87 17.43 -10.35 -1.89
C VAL A 87 18.88 -10.01 -1.59
N ILE A 88 19.61 -9.63 -2.63
CA ILE A 88 20.99 -9.15 -2.52
C ILE A 88 21.15 -7.90 -3.38
N PHE A 89 22.14 -7.09 -3.06
CA PHE A 89 22.56 -6.01 -3.92
C PHE A 89 23.74 -6.46 -4.78
N ASP A 90 23.54 -6.48 -6.10
CA ASP A 90 24.59 -6.87 -7.04
C ASP A 90 25.46 -5.65 -7.37
N ASN A 91 26.54 -5.48 -6.62
CA ASN A 91 27.50 -4.39 -6.80
C ASN A 91 28.13 -4.35 -8.20
N SER A 92 28.13 -5.45 -8.97
CA SER A 92 28.73 -5.47 -10.30
C SER A 92 27.85 -4.82 -11.35
N SER A 93 26.54 -4.91 -11.17
CA SER A 93 25.53 -4.42 -12.11
C SER A 93 24.64 -3.32 -11.51
N MET A 94 24.94 -2.91 -10.28
CA MET A 94 24.27 -1.84 -9.51
C MET A 94 22.74 -1.96 -9.56
N ARG A 95 22.26 -3.11 -9.07
CA ARG A 95 20.83 -3.45 -9.08
C ARG A 95 20.44 -4.25 -7.85
N LEU A 96 19.17 -4.13 -7.48
CA LEU A 96 18.56 -4.99 -6.47
C LEU A 96 18.17 -6.31 -7.14
N LYS A 97 18.78 -7.41 -6.68
CA LYS A 97 18.57 -8.74 -7.24
C LYS A 97 17.77 -9.58 -6.25
N TYR A 98 16.55 -9.94 -6.63
CA TYR A 98 15.71 -10.90 -5.92
C TYR A 98 15.76 -12.24 -6.65
N THR A 99 16.23 -13.27 -5.95
CA THR A 99 16.41 -14.61 -6.50
C THR A 99 15.48 -15.58 -5.79
N THR A 100 14.72 -16.35 -6.55
CA THR A 100 14.09 -17.59 -6.10
C THR A 100 14.88 -18.76 -6.67
N THR A 101 15.37 -19.66 -5.82
CA THR A 101 15.99 -20.92 -6.21
C THR A 101 15.12 -22.10 -5.79
N ARG A 102 15.19 -23.18 -6.57
CA ARG A 102 14.56 -24.46 -6.26
C ARG A 102 15.64 -25.54 -6.18
N ASP A 103 15.84 -26.10 -4.99
CA ASP A 103 16.79 -27.19 -4.80
C ASP A 103 16.17 -28.51 -5.29
N CYS A 104 16.61 -28.95 -6.45
CA CYS A 104 16.19 -30.21 -7.05
C CYS A 104 16.97 -31.37 -6.41
N SER A 105 16.37 -32.07 -5.44
CA SER A 105 16.96 -33.32 -4.94
C SER A 105 17.15 -34.33 -6.10
N PRO A 106 18.30 -35.02 -6.22
CA PRO A 106 18.52 -36.03 -7.26
C PRO A 106 17.52 -37.19 -7.24
N VAL A 107 16.78 -37.37 -6.14
CA VAL A 107 15.85 -38.49 -5.94
C VAL A 107 14.46 -38.20 -6.53
N SER A 108 14.05 -36.94 -6.69
CA SER A 108 12.67 -36.57 -7.05
C SER A 108 12.34 -36.80 -8.54
N TYR A 109 13.29 -36.59 -9.46
CA TYR A 109 13.06 -36.80 -10.90
C TYR A 109 13.01 -38.28 -11.33
N PHE A 110 13.57 -39.21 -10.56
CA PHE A 110 13.60 -40.64 -10.94
C PHE A 110 12.29 -41.39 -10.66
N ILE A 111 11.42 -40.87 -9.81
CA ILE A 111 10.14 -41.51 -9.45
C ILE A 111 8.98 -40.94 -10.31
N LEU A 112 9.17 -39.77 -10.93
CA LEU A 112 8.18 -39.05 -11.73
C LEU A 112 7.51 -39.87 -12.84
N PRO A 113 8.18 -40.70 -13.67
CA PRO A 113 7.49 -41.43 -14.75
C PRO A 113 6.56 -42.56 -14.28
N VAL A 114 6.77 -43.06 -13.06
CA VAL A 114 5.96 -44.12 -12.44
C VAL A 114 4.84 -43.50 -11.60
N VAL A 115 5.08 -42.31 -11.08
CA VAL A 115 4.16 -41.58 -10.21
C VAL A 115 3.18 -40.80 -11.07
N ASP A 116 3.58 -40.04 -12.11
CA ASP A 116 2.68 -39.23 -12.94
C ASP A 116 1.37 -39.92 -13.40
N PRO A 117 1.39 -41.19 -13.91
CA PRO A 117 0.16 -41.87 -14.33
C PRO A 117 -0.61 -42.51 -13.15
N ILE A 118 0.08 -42.94 -12.10
CA ILE A 118 -0.49 -43.57 -10.89
C ILE A 118 -1.02 -42.50 -9.92
N THR A 119 -0.45 -41.30 -9.98
CA THR A 119 -0.89 -40.06 -9.34
C THR A 119 -1.76 -39.22 -10.26
N ASN A 120 -2.64 -39.90 -10.98
CA ASN A 120 -4.07 -39.67 -10.78
C ASN A 120 -4.44 -39.72 -9.27
N PHE A 121 -3.80 -38.88 -8.43
CA PHE A 121 -4.18 -38.48 -7.10
C PHE A 121 -5.44 -37.64 -7.28
N GLY A 122 -6.54 -38.33 -7.58
CA GLY A 122 -7.90 -37.84 -7.69
C GLY A 122 -8.04 -36.41 -8.19
N THR A 123 -8.05 -36.21 -9.51
CA THR A 123 -8.60 -34.99 -10.12
C THR A 123 -10.06 -34.73 -9.72
N ASP A 124 -10.72 -35.66 -9.01
CA ASP A 124 -12.04 -35.45 -8.43
C ASP A 124 -12.01 -35.36 -6.89
N THR A 125 -11.10 -36.05 -6.19
CA THR A 125 -11.05 -36.09 -4.72
C THR A 125 -10.18 -34.98 -4.10
N TYR A 126 -9.03 -34.66 -4.69
CA TYR A 126 -8.21 -33.50 -4.28
C TYR A 126 -8.73 -32.19 -4.86
N VAL A 127 -9.25 -32.21 -6.10
CA VAL A 127 -10.00 -31.07 -6.65
C VAL A 127 -11.25 -30.80 -5.81
N GLY A 128 -11.89 -31.81 -5.19
CA GLY A 128 -12.94 -31.60 -4.19
C GLY A 128 -12.48 -30.83 -2.95
N TYR A 129 -11.24 -31.08 -2.48
CA TYR A 129 -10.64 -30.41 -1.32
C TYR A 129 -10.14 -28.99 -1.66
N PHE A 130 -9.57 -28.79 -2.86
CA PHE A 130 -9.07 -27.50 -3.37
C PHE A 130 -10.14 -26.63 -4.06
N ARG A 131 -11.31 -27.20 -4.41
CA ARG A 131 -12.52 -26.46 -4.84
C ARG A 131 -13.03 -25.50 -3.76
N SER A 132 -12.53 -25.61 -2.53
CA SER A 132 -12.83 -24.70 -1.43
C SER A 132 -12.40 -23.26 -1.71
N SER A 133 -11.41 -23.01 -2.59
CA SER A 133 -11.11 -21.67 -3.13
C SER A 133 -11.39 -21.61 -4.64
N SER A 134 -12.66 -21.43 -5.00
CA SER A 134 -13.08 -21.17 -6.39
C SER A 134 -12.30 -20.00 -7.02
N LYS A 135 -11.90 -19.01 -6.22
CA LYS A 135 -11.09 -17.86 -6.64
C LYS A 135 -9.72 -18.29 -7.19
N THR A 136 -8.95 -19.08 -6.45
CA THR A 136 -7.60 -19.50 -6.88
C THR A 136 -7.65 -20.44 -8.08
N PHE A 137 -8.60 -21.37 -8.09
CA PHE A 137 -8.82 -22.26 -9.23
C PHE A 137 -9.09 -21.49 -10.53
N ASN A 138 -10.01 -20.51 -10.46
CA ASN A 138 -10.35 -19.68 -11.61
C ASN A 138 -9.15 -18.84 -12.09
N PHE A 139 -8.33 -18.35 -11.15
CA PHE A 139 -7.07 -17.66 -11.48
C PHE A 139 -6.11 -18.55 -12.25
N CYS A 140 -5.77 -19.71 -11.69
CA CYS A 140 -4.84 -20.66 -12.31
C CYS A 140 -5.32 -21.09 -13.69
N LYS A 141 -6.62 -21.38 -13.84
CA LYS A 141 -7.23 -21.72 -15.13
C LYS A 141 -7.11 -20.58 -16.16
N CYS A 142 -7.40 -19.34 -15.77
CA CYS A 142 -7.31 -18.19 -16.66
C CYS A 142 -5.86 -17.87 -17.05
N ALA A 143 -4.94 -17.98 -16.11
CA ALA A 143 -3.51 -17.76 -16.31
C ALA A 143 -2.80 -18.94 -16.99
N SER A 144 -3.47 -20.09 -17.14
CA SER A 144 -2.87 -21.36 -17.61
C SER A 144 -1.71 -21.85 -16.73
N ILE A 145 -1.80 -21.62 -15.42
CA ILE A 145 -0.81 -22.05 -14.41
C ILE A 145 -1.30 -23.35 -13.76
N PRO A 146 -0.43 -24.37 -13.56
CA PRO A 146 -0.80 -25.55 -12.81
C PRO A 146 -1.18 -25.20 -11.36
N LEU A 147 -2.39 -25.58 -10.95
CA LEU A 147 -2.97 -25.22 -9.65
C LEU A 147 -2.08 -25.62 -8.46
N ILE A 148 -1.47 -26.80 -8.53
CA ILE A 148 -0.62 -27.32 -7.46
C ILE A 148 0.62 -26.46 -7.25
N HIS A 149 1.27 -25.99 -8.33
CA HIS A 149 2.40 -25.09 -8.23
C HIS A 149 1.96 -23.76 -7.63
N TYR A 150 0.84 -23.20 -8.10
CA TYR A 150 0.40 -21.90 -7.61
C TYR A 150 0.02 -21.91 -6.12
N LEU A 151 -0.67 -22.96 -5.64
CA LEU A 151 -1.13 -23.06 -4.25
C LEU A 151 -0.03 -23.41 -3.25
N GLU A 152 0.84 -24.36 -3.60
CA GLU A 152 1.82 -24.88 -2.64
C GLU A 152 3.13 -24.11 -2.71
N GLN A 153 3.58 -23.70 -3.91
CA GLN A 153 4.82 -22.94 -4.04
C GLN A 153 4.72 -21.57 -3.37
N SER A 154 3.56 -20.90 -3.43
CA SER A 154 3.37 -19.57 -2.79
C SER A 154 3.58 -19.60 -1.27
N LYS A 155 3.42 -20.76 -0.63
CA LYS A 155 3.74 -20.97 0.78
C LYS A 155 5.23 -21.18 1.01
N GLN A 156 5.94 -21.70 0.00
CA GLN A 156 7.39 -21.99 0.08
C GLN A 156 8.27 -20.82 -0.30
N VAL A 157 7.84 -19.97 -1.25
CA VAL A 157 8.63 -18.84 -1.75
C VAL A 157 8.38 -17.59 -0.92
N GLY A 158 9.45 -16.84 -0.65
CA GLY A 158 9.35 -15.52 -0.05
C GLY A 158 9.10 -14.48 -1.12
N SER A 159 8.21 -13.53 -0.87
CA SER A 159 7.99 -12.39 -1.76
C SER A 159 8.90 -11.23 -1.37
N LEU A 160 9.44 -10.51 -2.35
CA LEU A 160 10.14 -9.25 -2.15
C LEU A 160 9.10 -8.14 -1.99
N TYR A 161 9.20 -7.40 -0.89
CA TYR A 161 8.46 -6.17 -0.64
C TYR A 161 9.42 -4.99 -0.78
N ILE A 162 8.98 -3.94 -1.48
CA ILE A 162 9.64 -2.64 -1.52
C ILE A 162 8.65 -1.62 -0.95
N CYS A 163 9.03 -0.94 0.12
CA CYS A 163 8.16 -0.12 0.96
C CYS A 163 8.53 1.38 0.89
N GLY A 164 7.75 2.22 1.57
CA GLY A 164 8.01 3.66 1.70
C GLY A 164 7.39 4.50 0.59
N PHE A 165 6.56 3.92 -0.28
CA PHE A 165 5.78 4.69 -1.25
C PHE A 165 4.75 5.58 -0.54
N THR A 166 4.50 6.77 -1.08
CA THR A 166 3.50 7.70 -0.57
C THR A 166 2.10 7.24 -0.98
N PRO A 167 1.15 7.09 -0.05
CA PRO A 167 -0.24 6.82 -0.41
C PRO A 167 -0.83 7.95 -1.25
N MET A 168 -1.42 7.64 -2.41
CA MET A 168 -2.00 8.63 -3.31
C MET A 168 -3.27 8.08 -3.95
N ALA A 169 -4.32 8.89 -4.06
CA ALA A 169 -5.50 8.54 -4.84
C ALA A 169 -5.19 8.34 -6.34
N LYS A 170 -4.14 9.01 -6.84
CA LYS A 170 -3.60 8.79 -8.18
C LYS A 170 -2.09 8.98 -8.20
N CYS A 171 -1.37 7.98 -8.70
CA CYS A 171 0.09 8.05 -8.86
C CYS A 171 0.59 7.15 -9.98
N THR A 172 1.84 7.34 -10.37
CA THR A 172 2.53 6.54 -11.38
C THR A 172 3.77 5.90 -10.77
N TYR A 173 3.85 4.57 -10.84
CA TYR A 173 5.07 3.82 -10.58
C TYR A 173 5.83 3.61 -11.89
N GLN A 174 7.06 4.08 -11.99
CA GLN A 174 7.95 3.80 -13.11
C GLN A 174 8.93 2.71 -12.70
N ILE A 175 8.88 1.56 -13.37
CA ILE A 175 9.66 0.37 -13.04
C ILE A 175 10.58 0.03 -14.19
N SER A 176 11.83 -0.22 -13.85
CA SER A 176 12.83 -0.77 -14.76
C SER A 176 13.37 -2.08 -14.22
N MET A 177 13.13 -3.18 -14.93
CA MET A 177 13.56 -4.51 -14.50
C MET A 177 13.88 -5.45 -15.67
N ASP A 178 14.64 -6.50 -15.38
CA ASP A 178 14.77 -7.68 -16.25
C ASP A 178 14.55 -8.97 -15.45
N ILE A 179 14.23 -10.05 -16.16
CA ILE A 179 14.04 -11.38 -15.58
C ILE A 179 15.03 -12.32 -16.24
N ASN A 180 15.76 -13.08 -15.43
CA ASN A 180 16.65 -14.13 -15.88
C ASN A 180 16.22 -15.46 -15.24
N THR A 181 15.91 -16.46 -16.07
CA THR A 181 15.40 -17.77 -15.65
C THR A 181 15.98 -18.83 -16.57
N ASP A 182 16.18 -20.05 -16.05
CA ASP A 182 16.58 -21.21 -16.85
C ASP A 182 15.40 -21.97 -17.44
N ASP A 183 14.18 -21.61 -17.08
CA ASP A 183 12.96 -22.15 -17.66
C ASP A 183 11.96 -21.02 -18.00
N PRO A 184 11.54 -20.87 -19.28
CA PRO A 184 10.62 -19.82 -19.71
C PRO A 184 9.18 -20.01 -19.18
N GLU A 185 8.83 -21.18 -18.63
CA GLU A 185 7.54 -21.37 -17.95
C GLU A 185 7.52 -20.65 -16.59
N SER A 186 8.68 -20.37 -16.00
CA SER A 186 8.77 -19.60 -14.75
C SER A 186 8.27 -18.17 -14.94
N PHE A 187 7.72 -17.58 -13.88
CA PHE A 187 7.07 -16.28 -13.98
C PHE A 187 7.21 -15.45 -12.70
N VAL A 188 7.03 -14.14 -12.85
CA VAL A 188 6.97 -13.19 -11.74
C VAL A 188 5.53 -12.74 -11.57
N GLU A 189 4.99 -12.86 -10.37
CA GLU A 189 3.79 -12.13 -9.96
C GLU A 189 4.20 -10.76 -9.43
N LEU A 190 3.69 -9.70 -10.05
CA LEU A 190 3.87 -8.31 -9.63
C LEU A 190 2.53 -7.79 -9.11
N ASN A 191 2.50 -7.46 -7.82
CA ASN A 191 1.36 -6.86 -7.16
C ASN A 191 1.70 -5.41 -6.81
N SER A 192 1.06 -4.47 -7.50
CA SER A 192 1.00 -3.06 -7.10
C SER A 192 -0.39 -2.76 -6.53
N PRO A 193 -0.62 -1.59 -5.91
CA PRO A 193 -1.93 -1.23 -5.40
C PRO A 193 -3.04 -1.42 -6.45
N GLY A 194 -4.11 -2.13 -6.08
CA GLY A 194 -5.23 -2.45 -6.97
C GLY A 194 -4.92 -3.37 -8.16
N SER A 195 -3.69 -3.83 -8.36
CA SER A 195 -3.29 -4.63 -9.53
C SER A 195 -2.79 -6.03 -9.13
N ARG A 196 -2.90 -6.96 -10.08
CA ARG A 196 -2.25 -8.26 -10.02
C ARG A 196 -1.80 -8.63 -11.42
N MET A 197 -0.49 -8.71 -11.61
CA MET A 197 0.12 -8.89 -12.93
C MET A 197 1.02 -10.11 -12.94
N ILE A 198 1.11 -10.78 -14.10
CA ILE A 198 2.11 -11.83 -14.33
C ILE A 198 3.03 -11.37 -15.46
N ILE A 199 4.33 -11.49 -15.22
CA ILE A 199 5.39 -11.31 -16.22
C ILE A 199 6.01 -12.67 -16.53
N THR A 200 5.99 -13.08 -17.79
CA THR A 200 6.50 -14.37 -18.27
C THR A 200 7.22 -14.19 -19.62
N GLU A 201 7.91 -15.23 -20.08
CA GLU A 201 8.52 -15.27 -21.40
C GLU A 201 7.64 -16.04 -22.41
N ILE A 202 7.32 -15.41 -23.55
CA ILE A 202 6.63 -16.07 -24.67
C ILE A 202 7.38 -15.77 -25.95
N GLY A 203 7.99 -16.80 -26.55
CA GLY A 203 8.68 -16.68 -27.83
C GLY A 203 9.80 -15.64 -27.83
N ASN A 204 10.67 -15.68 -26.82
CA ASN A 204 11.77 -14.74 -26.58
C ASN A 204 11.34 -13.28 -26.32
N LYS A 205 10.08 -13.05 -25.93
CA LYS A 205 9.58 -11.74 -25.49
C LYS A 205 9.08 -11.82 -24.05
N SER A 206 9.39 -10.80 -23.27
CA SER A 206 8.73 -10.60 -21.97
C SER A 206 7.31 -10.08 -22.20
N VAL A 207 6.34 -10.76 -21.60
CA VAL A 207 4.92 -10.45 -21.72
C VAL A 207 4.36 -10.17 -20.34
N LEU A 208 3.70 -9.02 -20.18
CA LEU A 208 2.98 -8.65 -18.97
C LEU A 208 1.48 -8.79 -19.21
N LYS A 209 0.82 -9.57 -18.35
CA LYS A 209 -0.65 -9.69 -18.31
C LYS A 209 -1.18 -9.04 -17.05
N SER A 210 -2.11 -8.09 -17.20
CA SER A 210 -2.82 -7.45 -16.08
C SER A 210 -4.19 -8.09 -15.90
N TYR A 211 -4.41 -8.73 -14.75
CA TYR A 211 -5.62 -9.50 -14.47
C TYR A 211 -6.66 -8.66 -13.74
N TYR A 212 -7.94 -8.89 -14.02
CA TYR A 212 -9.06 -8.23 -13.35
C TYR A 212 -10.34 -9.07 -13.36
N LYS A 213 -11.20 -8.86 -12.36
CA LYS A 213 -12.55 -9.44 -12.34
C LYS A 213 -13.50 -8.51 -13.10
N SER A 214 -14.27 -9.07 -14.03
CA SER A 214 -15.36 -8.37 -14.70
C SER A 214 -16.53 -8.13 -13.73
N PRO A 215 -17.54 -7.31 -14.10
CA PRO A 215 -18.72 -7.09 -13.26
C PRO A 215 -19.47 -8.37 -12.85
N SER A 216 -19.40 -9.43 -13.67
CA SER A 216 -19.99 -10.75 -13.37
C SER A 216 -19.11 -11.61 -12.45
N GLY A 217 -17.93 -11.14 -12.07
CA GLY A 217 -16.94 -11.88 -11.28
C GLY A 217 -16.04 -12.81 -12.10
N GLU A 218 -16.20 -12.85 -13.43
CA GLU A 218 -15.33 -13.62 -14.33
C GLU A 218 -13.93 -12.99 -14.38
N LEU A 219 -12.89 -13.80 -14.25
CA LEU A 219 -11.51 -13.33 -14.36
C LEU A 219 -11.09 -13.15 -15.83
N LYS A 220 -10.60 -11.96 -16.14
CA LYS A 220 -10.10 -11.54 -17.46
C LYS A 220 -8.69 -10.95 -17.32
N TYR A 221 -8.05 -10.69 -18.45
CA TYR A 221 -6.77 -9.99 -18.49
C TYR A 221 -6.59 -9.21 -19.80
N GLU A 222 -5.77 -8.17 -19.74
CA GLU A 222 -5.21 -7.51 -20.91
C GLU A 222 -3.71 -7.80 -20.99
N THR A 223 -3.15 -7.78 -22.20
CA THR A 223 -1.75 -8.15 -22.45
C THR A 223 -0.98 -6.99 -23.06
N ILE A 224 0.24 -6.76 -22.57
CA ILE A 224 1.21 -5.84 -23.18
C ILE A 224 2.56 -6.57 -23.35
N TYR A 225 3.19 -6.35 -24.50
CA TYR A 225 4.51 -6.90 -24.80
C TYR A 225 5.56 -5.89 -24.35
N LEU A 226 6.53 -6.35 -23.57
CA LEU A 226 7.68 -5.55 -23.15
C LEU A 226 8.81 -5.70 -24.18
N LYS A 227 10.07 -5.75 -23.75
CA LYS A 227 11.22 -6.00 -24.63
C LYS A 227 11.47 -7.51 -24.81
N ASN A 228 12.58 -7.87 -25.45
CA ASN A 228 12.98 -9.27 -25.55
C ASN A 228 13.27 -9.83 -24.15
N ALA A 229 13.17 -11.15 -24.01
CA ALA A 229 13.52 -11.82 -22.77
C ALA A 229 14.99 -11.55 -22.39
N GLY A 230 15.24 -11.30 -21.12
CA GLY A 230 16.56 -10.91 -20.61
C GLY A 230 16.95 -9.44 -20.84
N ASP A 231 16.24 -8.70 -21.71
CA ASP A 231 16.47 -7.27 -21.88
C ASP A 231 15.78 -6.47 -20.77
N ARG A 232 16.45 -5.38 -20.35
CA ARG A 232 15.88 -4.39 -19.43
C ARG A 232 14.57 -3.82 -20.00
N SER A 233 13.48 -4.06 -19.31
CA SER A 233 12.15 -3.56 -19.64
C SER A 233 11.79 -2.38 -18.74
N ASP A 234 11.42 -1.27 -19.37
CA ASP A 234 10.97 -0.05 -18.69
C ASP A 234 9.47 0.11 -18.97
N PHE A 235 8.67 0.18 -17.90
CA PHE A 235 7.22 0.33 -17.99
C PHE A 235 6.68 1.15 -16.82
N LYS A 236 5.45 1.65 -16.98
CA LYS A 236 4.75 2.46 -15.98
C LYS A 236 3.47 1.77 -15.56
N ILE A 237 3.14 1.86 -14.28
CA ILE A 237 1.84 1.49 -13.74
C ILE A 237 1.22 2.75 -13.14
N ILE A 238 0.12 3.22 -13.74
CA ILE A 238 -0.65 4.35 -13.25
C ILE A 238 -1.81 3.80 -12.44
N PHE A 239 -1.78 4.03 -11.14
CA PHE A 239 -2.88 3.73 -10.22
C PHE A 239 -3.86 4.90 -10.22
N ASP A 240 -5.16 4.62 -10.40
CA ASP A 240 -6.24 5.59 -10.27
C ASP A 240 -7.33 5.02 -9.35
N GLY A 241 -7.28 5.41 -8.09
CA GLY A 241 -8.19 4.97 -7.04
C GLY A 241 -9.52 5.71 -6.99
N TYR A 242 -9.71 6.75 -7.81
CA TYR A 242 -11.03 7.33 -8.06
C TYR A 242 -11.78 6.52 -9.11
N ASN A 243 -11.16 6.31 -10.29
CA ASN A 243 -11.76 5.53 -11.38
C ASN A 243 -11.67 4.01 -11.17
N LYS A 244 -10.93 3.55 -10.15
CA LYS A 244 -10.69 2.14 -9.82
C LYS A 244 -10.03 1.37 -10.95
N THR A 245 -9.04 1.97 -11.59
CA THR A 245 -8.32 1.41 -12.74
C THR A 245 -6.82 1.45 -12.58
N ASN A 246 -6.14 0.51 -13.24
CA ASN A 246 -4.71 0.56 -13.50
C ASN A 246 -4.46 0.75 -14.99
N THR A 247 -3.54 1.65 -15.34
CA THR A 247 -3.02 1.77 -16.70
C THR A 247 -1.58 1.31 -16.73
N ILE A 248 -1.25 0.35 -17.60
CA ILE A 248 0.12 -0.10 -17.82
C ILE A 248 0.57 0.47 -19.16
N ALA A 249 1.68 1.21 -19.17
CA ALA A 249 2.22 1.85 -20.37
C ALA A 249 3.72 1.55 -20.54
N ILE A 250 4.17 1.48 -21.79
CA ILE A 250 5.58 1.33 -22.16
C ILE A 250 6.05 2.56 -22.95
N ASN A 251 7.37 2.71 -23.11
CA ASN A 251 7.98 3.94 -23.65
C ASN A 251 7.59 4.30 -25.10
N ASP A 252 7.05 3.36 -25.89
CA ASP A 252 6.59 3.62 -27.26
C ASP A 252 5.19 4.24 -27.33
N GLY A 253 4.55 4.49 -26.18
CA GLY A 253 3.21 5.05 -26.06
C GLY A 253 2.09 4.00 -26.06
N THR A 254 2.40 2.71 -26.22
CA THR A 254 1.44 1.62 -26.06
C THR A 254 1.02 1.49 -24.61
N TYR A 255 -0.28 1.32 -24.38
CA TYR A 255 -0.83 1.11 -23.05
C TYR A 255 -2.04 0.16 -23.06
N ILE A 256 -2.29 -0.44 -21.90
CA ILE A 256 -3.52 -1.17 -21.57
C ILE A 256 -4.15 -0.53 -20.33
N VAL A 257 -5.48 -0.54 -20.26
CA VAL A 257 -6.24 -0.08 -19.09
C VAL A 257 -7.08 -1.23 -18.58
N THR A 258 -6.96 -1.55 -17.30
CA THR A 258 -7.76 -2.57 -16.64
C THR A 258 -8.42 -1.99 -15.39
N PRO A 259 -9.64 -2.44 -15.02
CA PRO A 259 -10.15 -2.24 -13.67
C PRO A 259 -9.18 -2.81 -12.62
N PHE A 260 -9.36 -2.43 -11.35
CA PHE A 260 -8.67 -3.09 -10.25
C PHE A 260 -8.90 -4.60 -10.24
N TYR A 261 -7.93 -5.38 -9.76
CA TYR A 261 -8.01 -6.83 -9.76
C TYR A 261 -9.23 -7.34 -8.97
N ASP A 262 -9.43 -6.77 -7.78
CA ASP A 262 -10.48 -7.21 -6.88
C ASP A 262 -11.81 -6.46 -7.06
N LEU A 263 -12.88 -7.23 -7.24
CA LEU A 263 -14.21 -6.71 -7.55
C LEU A 263 -14.84 -5.95 -6.38
N GLU A 264 -14.50 -6.27 -5.14
CA GLU A 264 -15.01 -5.53 -3.98
C GLU A 264 -14.32 -4.17 -3.92
N ARG A 265 -12.99 -4.13 -4.12
CA ARG A 265 -12.22 -2.88 -4.22
C ARG A 265 -12.69 -1.98 -5.37
N GLN A 266 -13.07 -2.57 -6.52
CA GLN A 266 -13.69 -1.83 -7.64
C GLN A 266 -15.00 -1.14 -7.29
N LYS A 267 -15.75 -1.68 -6.32
CA LYS A 267 -17.11 -1.25 -5.98
C LYS A 267 -17.18 -0.46 -4.68
N LEU A 268 -16.03 -0.10 -4.09
CA LEU A 268 -15.99 0.73 -2.89
C LEU A 268 -16.70 2.06 -3.15
N PRO A 269 -17.58 2.52 -2.23
CA PRO A 269 -18.39 3.73 -2.42
C PRO A 269 -17.61 5.04 -2.16
N TYR A 270 -16.32 4.95 -1.89
CA TYR A 270 -15.42 6.07 -1.61
C TYR A 270 -14.11 5.96 -2.38
N VAL A 271 -13.34 7.04 -2.42
CA VAL A 271 -12.02 7.07 -3.07
C VAL A 271 -11.09 6.06 -2.40
N ASP A 272 -10.26 5.42 -3.22
CA ASP A 272 -9.24 4.50 -2.75
C ASP A 272 -7.88 5.13 -3.02
N PHE A 273 -6.88 4.78 -2.23
CA PHE A 273 -5.52 5.28 -2.39
C PHE A 273 -4.53 4.13 -2.45
N SER A 274 -3.37 4.41 -3.03
CA SER A 274 -2.33 3.41 -3.21
C SER A 274 -1.74 2.99 -1.87
N ASN A 275 -1.46 1.70 -1.69
CA ASN A 275 -0.73 1.22 -0.51
C ASN A 275 0.73 1.66 -0.57
N GLY A 276 1.42 1.70 0.58
CA GLY A 276 2.81 2.14 0.70
C GLY A 276 3.89 1.14 0.24
N TYR A 277 3.54 0.11 -0.54
CA TYR A 277 4.46 -0.95 -0.98
C TYR A 277 4.10 -1.55 -2.36
N ILE A 278 5.09 -2.17 -3.00
CA ILE A 278 4.96 -3.05 -4.17
C ILE A 278 5.57 -4.40 -3.83
N LYS A 279 4.97 -5.49 -4.34
CA LYS A 279 5.37 -6.88 -4.06
C LYS A 279 5.71 -7.64 -5.34
N PHE A 280 6.84 -8.34 -5.32
CA PHE A 280 7.28 -9.27 -6.37
C PHE A 280 7.39 -10.70 -5.81
N THR A 281 6.83 -11.67 -6.51
CA THR A 281 6.93 -13.09 -6.14
C THR A 281 7.41 -13.90 -7.32
N GLY A 282 8.57 -14.56 -7.18
CA GLY A 282 9.19 -15.37 -8.22
C GLY A 282 8.77 -16.83 -8.13
N PHE A 283 8.13 -17.36 -9.17
CA PHE A 283 7.72 -18.76 -9.27
C PHE A 283 8.61 -19.52 -10.26
N VAL A 284 9.48 -20.37 -9.73
CA VAL A 284 10.27 -21.35 -10.49
C VAL A 284 9.44 -22.61 -10.72
N ILE A 285 9.01 -22.86 -11.95
CA ILE A 285 8.19 -24.04 -12.31
C ILE A 285 8.87 -24.91 -13.37
N GLY A 286 8.22 -26.00 -13.76
CA GLY A 286 8.73 -26.88 -14.82
C GLY A 286 10.05 -27.55 -14.43
N LYS A 287 11.08 -27.40 -15.26
CA LYS A 287 12.45 -27.87 -15.04
C LYS A 287 13.39 -26.79 -14.48
N GLY A 288 12.89 -25.57 -14.27
CA GLY A 288 13.69 -24.45 -13.79
C GLY A 288 14.33 -24.70 -12.42
N THR A 289 15.49 -24.12 -12.20
CA THR A 289 16.21 -24.19 -10.91
C THR A 289 16.36 -22.82 -10.29
N PHE A 290 16.21 -21.74 -11.07
CA PHE A 290 16.24 -20.38 -10.55
C PHE A 290 15.39 -19.42 -11.36
N LEU A 291 14.98 -18.33 -10.70
CA LEU A 291 14.44 -17.14 -11.31
C LEU A 291 15.01 -15.93 -10.58
N ASP A 292 15.65 -15.05 -11.33
CA ASP A 292 16.16 -13.76 -10.88
C ASP A 292 15.27 -12.63 -11.40
N VAL A 293 14.83 -11.78 -10.48
CA VAL A 293 14.21 -10.48 -10.78
C VAL A 293 15.24 -9.40 -10.48
N ASN A 294 15.68 -8.72 -11.53
CA ASN A 294 16.73 -7.73 -11.48
C ASN A 294 16.10 -6.35 -11.59
N ILE A 295 15.98 -5.65 -10.46
CA ILE A 295 15.33 -4.34 -10.36
C ILE A 295 16.41 -3.26 -10.42
N HIS A 296 16.35 -2.45 -11.48
CA HIS A 296 17.30 -1.35 -11.70
C HIS A 296 16.81 -0.05 -11.08
N SER A 297 15.51 0.24 -11.23
CA SER A 297 14.89 1.37 -10.56
C SER A 297 13.39 1.17 -10.36
N ILE A 298 12.88 1.75 -9.28
CA ILE A 298 11.45 1.97 -9.06
C ILE A 298 11.26 3.38 -8.51
N ASP A 299 10.53 4.21 -9.23
CA ASP A 299 10.20 5.58 -8.82
C ASP A 299 8.69 5.76 -8.74
N GLN A 300 8.23 6.64 -7.85
CA GLN A 300 6.83 7.04 -7.76
C GLN A 300 6.68 8.52 -8.04
N TYR A 301 5.71 8.84 -8.91
CA TYR A 301 5.36 10.20 -9.28
C TYR A 301 3.87 10.46 -9.03
N ALA A 302 3.53 11.72 -8.80
CA ALA A 302 2.15 12.20 -8.87
C ALA A 302 2.08 13.50 -9.68
N ASP A 303 0.90 13.81 -10.21
CA ASP A 303 0.64 15.12 -10.80
C ASP A 303 0.84 16.20 -9.74
N ARG A 304 1.52 17.28 -10.12
CA ARG A 304 1.88 18.37 -9.22
C ARG A 304 1.17 19.65 -9.62
N ASN A 305 0.52 20.28 -8.66
CA ASN A 305 0.09 21.67 -8.75
C ASN A 305 0.99 22.55 -7.86
N PHE A 306 0.77 23.86 -7.85
CA PHE A 306 1.50 24.77 -6.96
C PHE A 306 1.38 24.37 -5.49
N ILE A 307 0.17 24.03 -5.03
CA ILE A 307 -0.06 23.29 -3.79
C ILE A 307 -0.62 21.92 -4.15
N THR A 308 0.06 20.86 -3.74
CA THR A 308 -0.33 19.48 -3.98
C THR A 308 -0.55 18.78 -2.65
N ALA A 309 -1.74 18.24 -2.40
CA ALA A 309 -1.96 17.33 -1.28
C ALA A 309 -1.27 15.99 -1.58
N ILE A 310 -0.46 15.51 -0.64
CA ILE A 310 0.25 14.24 -0.73
C ILE A 310 -0.10 13.38 0.49
N GLY A 311 -0.04 12.05 0.35
CA GLY A 311 -0.28 11.17 1.49
C GLY A 311 0.87 11.21 2.48
N ASP A 312 0.64 10.61 3.65
CA ASP A 312 1.64 10.48 4.70
C ASP A 312 2.07 9.01 4.79
N ASN A 313 3.28 8.71 4.31
CA ASN A 313 3.88 7.38 4.41
C ASN A 313 4.50 7.09 5.78
N ARG A 314 4.40 8.02 6.73
CA ARG A 314 4.86 7.88 8.12
C ARG A 314 3.72 7.61 9.09
N MET A 315 2.64 7.01 8.59
CA MET A 315 1.48 6.63 9.39
C MET A 315 1.14 5.15 9.18
N LEU A 316 0.91 4.44 10.27
CA LEU A 316 0.47 3.04 10.30
C LEU A 316 -0.85 2.94 11.06
N ALA A 317 -1.86 2.30 10.45
CA ALA A 317 -3.12 2.02 11.13
C ALA A 317 -3.04 0.78 12.02
N PHE A 318 -3.39 0.92 13.29
CA PHE A 318 -3.49 -0.17 14.27
C PHE A 318 -4.83 -0.16 15.00
N GLY A 319 -5.27 -1.34 15.46
CA GLY A 319 -6.37 -1.41 16.41
C GLY A 319 -6.54 -2.76 17.11
N LEU A 320 -7.49 -2.78 18.03
CA LEU A 320 -7.83 -3.93 18.87
C LEU A 320 -9.26 -4.40 18.59
N ASP A 321 -9.41 -5.69 18.25
CA ASP A 321 -10.71 -6.35 18.27
C ASP A 321 -11.06 -6.64 19.73
N GLY A 322 -11.95 -5.84 20.32
CA GLY A 322 -12.18 -5.80 21.76
C GLY A 322 -13.62 -5.48 22.12
N PRO A 323 -13.94 -5.00 23.34
CA PRO A 323 -13.02 -4.85 24.44
C PRO A 323 -12.65 -6.21 25.05
N HIS A 324 -11.39 -6.35 25.42
CA HIS A 324 -10.88 -7.48 26.19
C HIS A 324 -10.68 -7.07 27.67
N PRO A 325 -10.59 -8.04 28.62
CA PRO A 325 -10.33 -7.71 30.01
C PRO A 325 -9.11 -6.81 30.14
N LYS A 326 -9.24 -5.74 30.93
CA LYS A 326 -8.23 -4.66 31.03
C LYS A 326 -6.80 -5.18 31.26
N ASN A 327 -6.65 -6.20 32.12
CA ASN A 327 -5.36 -6.83 32.42
C ASN A 327 -4.75 -7.66 31.27
N THR A 328 -5.34 -7.63 30.07
CA THR A 328 -4.85 -8.32 28.87
C THR A 328 -4.47 -7.38 27.72
N THR A 329 -4.77 -6.08 27.86
CA THR A 329 -4.51 -5.05 26.85
C THR A 329 -3.94 -3.75 27.41
N GLU A 330 -4.09 -3.47 28.71
CA GLU A 330 -3.67 -2.19 29.33
C GLU A 330 -2.17 -1.92 29.16
N GLN A 331 -1.29 -2.92 29.25
CA GLN A 331 0.15 -2.69 29.10
C GLN A 331 0.49 -2.28 27.67
N GLY A 332 -0.05 -2.98 26.66
CA GLY A 332 0.14 -2.60 25.26
C GLY A 332 -0.44 -1.22 24.93
N ILE A 333 -1.65 -0.92 25.41
CA ILE A 333 -2.27 0.41 25.23
C ILE A 333 -1.41 1.50 25.87
N ASN A 334 -1.00 1.33 27.13
CA ASN A 334 -0.14 2.29 27.82
C ASN A 334 1.22 2.46 27.13
N TYR A 335 1.76 1.38 26.54
CA TYR A 335 3.01 1.43 25.78
C TYR A 335 2.90 2.35 24.56
N LEU A 336 1.82 2.25 23.79
CA LEU A 336 1.53 3.15 22.67
C LEU A 336 1.29 4.58 23.15
N ASN A 337 0.38 4.77 24.12
CA ASN A 337 0.03 6.10 24.62
C ASN A 337 1.27 6.85 25.16
N SER A 338 2.23 6.14 25.79
CA SER A 338 3.47 6.75 26.30
C SER A 338 4.37 7.37 25.22
N ARG A 339 4.13 7.04 23.93
CA ARG A 339 4.83 7.57 22.76
C ARG A 339 3.99 8.57 21.95
N GLY A 340 2.76 8.85 22.40
CA GLY A 340 1.79 9.65 21.64
C GLY A 340 1.11 8.88 20.50
N ASP A 341 1.31 7.56 20.44
CA ASP A 341 0.61 6.68 19.50
C ASP A 341 -0.81 6.38 20.00
N LYS A 342 -1.68 6.01 19.07
CA LYS A 342 -3.10 5.72 19.29
C LYS A 342 -3.59 4.68 18.29
N GLY A 343 -4.77 4.12 18.54
CA GLY A 343 -5.36 3.11 17.67
C GLY A 343 -6.88 3.19 17.60
N THR A 344 -7.49 2.22 16.93
CA THR A 344 -8.94 2.00 16.94
C THR A 344 -9.29 0.87 17.90
N ILE A 345 -10.34 1.02 18.70
CA ILE A 345 -10.99 -0.11 19.38
C ILE A 345 -12.19 -0.52 18.55
N TRP A 346 -12.16 -1.71 17.95
CA TRP A 346 -13.34 -2.29 17.32
C TRP A 346 -14.19 -2.97 18.38
N PHE A 347 -15.18 -2.25 18.89
CA PHE A 347 -16.06 -2.72 19.95
C PHE A 347 -16.96 -3.86 19.45
N ASP A 348 -16.58 -5.09 19.79
CA ASP A 348 -17.42 -6.28 19.74
C ASP A 348 -18.58 -6.09 20.70
N VAL A 349 -19.77 -5.95 20.13
CA VAL A 349 -20.98 -5.67 20.89
C VAL A 349 -21.33 -6.81 21.85
N GLY A 350 -20.95 -8.05 21.54
CA GLY A 350 -21.14 -9.20 22.43
C GLY A 350 -20.20 -9.17 23.65
N LEU A 351 -19.01 -8.59 23.52
CA LEU A 351 -18.08 -8.37 24.62
C LEU A 351 -18.41 -7.11 25.41
N LEU A 352 -18.72 -6.01 24.74
CA LEU A 352 -19.08 -4.74 25.36
C LEU A 352 -20.29 -4.87 26.30
N LYS A 353 -21.31 -5.66 25.90
CA LYS A 353 -22.49 -5.97 26.75
C LYS A 353 -22.16 -6.68 28.07
N LYS A 354 -20.95 -7.23 28.21
CA LYS A 354 -20.50 -7.94 29.42
C LYS A 354 -19.63 -7.06 30.33
N CYS A 355 -19.24 -5.88 29.85
CA CYS A 355 -18.46 -4.94 30.64
C CYS A 355 -19.29 -4.37 31.79
N ASN A 356 -18.65 -4.20 32.95
CA ASN A 356 -19.21 -3.44 34.06
C ASN A 356 -18.93 -1.93 33.87
N GLU A 357 -19.56 -1.06 34.68
CA GLU A 357 -19.43 0.40 34.52
C GLU A 357 -17.98 0.88 34.64
N THR A 358 -17.16 0.29 35.50
CA THR A 358 -15.73 0.66 35.63
C THR A 358 -14.93 0.33 34.37
N GLU A 359 -15.26 -0.77 33.69
CA GLU A 359 -14.66 -1.11 32.39
C GLU A 359 -15.16 -0.15 31.30
N ILE A 360 -16.46 0.20 31.30
CA ILE A 360 -17.03 1.16 30.36
C ILE A 360 -16.39 2.56 30.55
N GLU A 361 -16.27 3.04 31.79
CA GLU A 361 -15.60 4.32 32.10
C GLU A 361 -14.15 4.35 31.62
N TYR A 362 -13.42 3.24 31.77
CA TYR A 362 -12.06 3.12 31.23
C TYR A 362 -12.06 3.23 29.69
N LEU A 363 -12.97 2.52 29.01
CA LEU A 363 -13.07 2.56 27.54
C LEU A 363 -13.47 3.94 27.02
N ARG A 364 -14.43 4.62 27.67
CA ARG A 364 -14.76 6.03 27.40
C ARG A 364 -13.53 6.91 27.59
N GLY A 365 -12.77 6.67 28.66
CA GLY A 365 -11.53 7.39 28.95
C GLY A 365 -10.50 7.31 27.82
N LEU A 366 -10.31 6.12 27.23
CA LEU A 366 -9.39 5.94 26.09
C LEU A 366 -9.82 6.76 24.86
N VAL A 367 -11.12 6.82 24.60
CA VAL A 367 -11.68 7.55 23.45
C VAL A 367 -11.62 9.06 23.69
N GLU A 368 -12.16 9.53 24.81
CA GLU A 368 -12.30 10.96 25.11
C GLU A 368 -10.98 11.64 25.45
N ASN A 369 -10.07 10.96 26.16
CA ASN A 369 -8.86 11.58 26.71
C ASN A 369 -7.59 11.13 25.97
N ASP A 370 -7.53 9.88 25.52
CA ASP A 370 -6.33 9.33 24.87
C ASP A 370 -6.46 9.28 23.34
N SER A 371 -7.52 9.86 22.78
CA SER A 371 -7.76 9.99 21.34
C SER A 371 -7.80 8.66 20.57
N TRP A 372 -8.18 7.56 21.24
CA TRP A 372 -8.47 6.30 20.56
C TRP A 372 -9.77 6.43 19.75
N ASP A 373 -9.77 5.85 18.56
CA ASP A 373 -10.91 5.88 17.66
C ASP A 373 -11.93 4.78 17.99
N THR A 374 -13.21 5.11 17.80
CA THR A 374 -14.31 4.16 18.01
C THR A 374 -14.60 3.45 16.70
N GLY A 375 -14.31 2.14 16.66
CA GLY A 375 -14.76 1.24 15.60
C GLY A 375 -15.80 0.25 16.12
N ILE A 376 -16.46 -0.47 15.22
CA ILE A 376 -17.40 -1.54 15.60
C ILE A 376 -16.96 -2.90 15.04
N HIS A 377 -17.04 -3.92 15.88
CA HIS A 377 -16.94 -5.32 15.47
C HIS A 377 -18.33 -5.95 15.65
N TYR A 378 -19.05 -6.19 14.56
CA TYR A 378 -20.40 -6.73 14.64
C TYR A 378 -20.42 -8.15 15.24
N SER A 379 -21.38 -8.42 16.11
CA SER A 379 -21.43 -9.67 16.90
C SER A 379 -21.76 -10.92 16.08
N LYS A 380 -22.09 -10.74 14.79
CA LYS A 380 -22.49 -11.79 13.85
C LYS A 380 -21.65 -11.73 12.59
N GLU A 381 -21.50 -12.90 11.97
CA GLU A 381 -21.07 -13.01 10.58
C GLU A 381 -22.17 -12.39 9.71
N LEU A 382 -21.94 -11.26 9.06
CA LEU A 382 -23.01 -10.58 8.30
C LEU A 382 -23.43 -11.37 7.06
N THR A 383 -22.51 -12.08 6.40
CA THR A 383 -22.81 -12.83 5.17
C THR A 383 -23.72 -14.06 5.38
N ILE A 384 -23.91 -14.55 6.61
CA ILE A 384 -24.84 -15.67 6.88
C ILE A 384 -26.27 -15.19 7.14
N LEU A 385 -26.47 -13.89 7.35
CA LEU A 385 -27.78 -13.31 7.62
C LEU A 385 -28.48 -12.93 6.30
N PRO A 386 -29.82 -12.99 6.25
CA PRO A 386 -30.57 -12.29 5.22
C PRO A 386 -30.22 -10.80 5.22
N LEU A 387 -30.14 -10.17 4.05
CA LEU A 387 -29.60 -8.82 3.91
C LEU A 387 -30.33 -7.77 4.77
N GLU A 388 -31.66 -7.81 4.81
CA GLU A 388 -32.45 -6.89 5.66
C GLU A 388 -32.17 -7.10 7.16
N GLU A 389 -31.92 -8.34 7.58
CA GLU A 389 -31.56 -8.66 8.96
C GLU A 389 -30.13 -8.21 9.28
N ALA A 390 -29.20 -8.35 8.33
CA ALA A 390 -27.85 -7.83 8.45
C ALA A 390 -27.87 -6.31 8.66
N TYR A 391 -28.60 -5.57 7.84
CA TYR A 391 -28.73 -4.11 7.96
C TYR A 391 -29.36 -3.68 9.28
N ARG A 392 -30.44 -4.35 9.70
CA ARG A 392 -31.06 -4.08 11.00
C ARG A 392 -30.09 -4.32 12.17
N LEU A 393 -29.32 -5.40 12.12
CA LEU A 393 -28.27 -5.66 13.12
C LEU A 393 -27.19 -4.58 13.08
N MET A 394 -26.78 -4.15 11.88
CA MET A 394 -25.78 -3.10 11.72
C MET A 394 -26.21 -1.78 12.36
N ASP A 395 -27.47 -1.37 12.17
CA ASP A 395 -28.06 -0.19 12.80
C ASP A 395 -28.15 -0.33 14.33
N GLU A 396 -28.74 -1.43 14.81
CA GLU A 396 -28.95 -1.69 16.24
C GLU A 396 -27.62 -1.69 17.02
N GLU A 397 -26.60 -2.36 16.48
CA GLU A 397 -25.29 -2.47 17.13
C GLU A 397 -24.47 -1.18 17.02
N TYR A 398 -24.58 -0.44 15.90
CA TYR A 398 -23.97 0.89 15.76
C TYR A 398 -24.47 1.85 16.85
N TRP A 399 -25.80 1.94 17.01
CA TRP A 399 -26.38 2.81 18.03
C TRP A 399 -26.04 2.36 19.45
N TYR A 400 -25.99 1.05 19.69
CA TYR A 400 -25.57 0.52 20.98
C TYR A 400 -24.14 0.95 21.36
N VAL A 401 -23.18 0.88 20.42
CA VAL A 401 -21.81 1.35 20.68
C VAL A 401 -21.79 2.85 20.94
N TYR A 402 -22.46 3.65 20.10
CA TYR A 402 -22.53 5.10 20.30
C TYR A 402 -23.12 5.50 21.66
N GLU A 403 -24.25 4.89 22.06
CA GLU A 403 -24.89 5.18 23.33
C GLU A 403 -24.05 4.72 24.54
N THR A 404 -23.25 3.66 24.36
CA THR A 404 -22.42 3.11 25.45
C THR A 404 -21.10 3.87 25.59
N ILE A 405 -20.41 4.17 24.49
CA ILE A 405 -19.07 4.77 24.47
C ILE A 405 -19.12 6.30 24.36
N GLY A 406 -20.19 6.87 23.83
CA GLY A 406 -20.36 8.32 23.66
C GLY A 406 -19.89 8.84 22.30
N GLU A 407 -19.14 8.05 21.53
CA GLU A 407 -18.64 8.42 20.20
C GLU A 407 -19.17 7.49 19.11
N LYS A 408 -19.43 8.08 17.93
CA LYS A 408 -19.99 7.33 16.81
C LYS A 408 -18.90 6.45 16.20
N PRO A 409 -19.18 5.16 15.93
CA PRO A 409 -18.26 4.32 15.18
C PRO A 409 -17.91 4.95 13.81
N THR A 410 -16.63 5.04 13.48
CA THR A 410 -16.15 5.63 12.21
C THR A 410 -15.74 4.57 11.18
N ASN A 411 -15.51 3.34 11.64
CA ASN A 411 -15.09 2.23 10.81
C ASN A 411 -15.47 0.89 11.45
N TRP A 412 -15.47 -0.17 10.63
CA TRP A 412 -16.15 -1.39 11.04
C TRP A 412 -15.59 -2.67 10.44
N CYS A 413 -15.94 -3.77 11.10
CA CYS A 413 -15.75 -5.15 10.68
C CYS A 413 -16.84 -6.05 11.26
N SER A 414 -16.91 -7.30 10.83
CA SER A 414 -17.82 -8.30 11.40
C SER A 414 -17.08 -9.52 11.93
N LEU A 415 -17.77 -10.29 12.77
CA LEU A 415 -17.28 -11.56 13.30
C LEU A 415 -16.66 -12.43 12.20
N ARG A 416 -15.42 -12.89 12.45
CA ARG A 416 -14.61 -13.71 11.53
C ARG A 416 -14.36 -13.06 10.17
N ASN A 417 -14.45 -11.73 10.10
CA ASN A 417 -14.38 -10.96 8.87
C ASN A 417 -15.38 -11.45 7.80
N SER A 418 -16.53 -11.96 8.25
CA SER A 418 -17.57 -12.53 7.39
C SER A 418 -18.53 -11.43 6.92
N ASP A 419 -17.95 -10.48 6.20
CA ASP A 419 -18.58 -9.33 5.58
C ASP A 419 -18.18 -9.22 4.10
N ASN A 420 -18.78 -8.27 3.37
CA ASN A 420 -18.55 -8.10 1.94
C ASN A 420 -18.89 -6.68 1.48
N ILE A 421 -18.70 -6.41 0.19
CA ILE A 421 -18.91 -5.10 -0.41
C ILE A 421 -20.34 -4.55 -0.25
N THR A 422 -21.37 -5.40 -0.21
CA THR A 422 -22.76 -4.94 -0.03
C THR A 422 -22.93 -4.28 1.34
N HIS A 423 -22.39 -4.89 2.39
CA HIS A 423 -22.39 -4.32 3.72
C HIS A 423 -21.53 -3.04 3.81
N ALA A 424 -20.40 -3.00 3.10
CA ALA A 424 -19.54 -1.81 3.06
C ALA A 424 -20.21 -0.61 2.40
N ILE A 425 -20.98 -0.83 1.33
CA ILE A 425 -21.81 0.21 0.72
C ILE A 425 -22.85 0.73 1.72
N TYR A 426 -23.59 -0.18 2.36
CA TYR A 426 -24.60 0.20 3.34
C TYR A 426 -24.01 0.99 4.52
N ALA A 427 -22.92 0.50 5.12
CA ALA A 427 -22.25 1.16 6.25
C ALA A 427 -21.77 2.56 5.89
N TYR A 428 -21.20 2.75 4.70
CA TYR A 428 -20.72 4.06 4.28
C TYR A 428 -21.88 5.03 4.02
N GLU A 429 -22.89 4.60 3.24
CA GLU A 429 -24.00 5.47 2.81
C GLU A 429 -24.97 5.81 3.95
N ASN A 430 -25.17 4.92 4.91
CA ASN A 430 -26.18 5.08 5.97
C ASN A 430 -25.59 5.39 7.34
N LEU A 431 -24.36 4.95 7.62
CA LEU A 431 -23.72 5.08 8.94
C LEU A 431 -22.42 5.91 8.89
N GLY A 432 -21.93 6.29 7.70
CA GLY A 432 -20.72 7.09 7.54
C GLY A 432 -19.42 6.34 7.86
N MET A 433 -19.43 5.01 7.82
CA MET A 433 -18.29 4.20 8.26
C MET A 433 -17.43 3.64 7.11
N VAL A 434 -16.12 3.59 7.33
CA VAL A 434 -15.14 3.00 6.40
C VAL A 434 -14.93 1.52 6.72
N TRP A 435 -14.72 0.70 5.69
CA TRP A 435 -14.62 -0.74 5.83
C TRP A 435 -13.18 -1.20 6.11
N ARG A 436 -12.97 -1.86 7.25
CA ARG A 436 -11.64 -2.36 7.64
C ARG A 436 -11.16 -3.56 6.81
N ASN A 437 -12.04 -4.54 6.58
CA ASN A 437 -11.68 -5.85 6.03
C ASN A 437 -11.51 -5.87 4.49
N GLY A 438 -11.65 -4.75 3.78
CA GLY A 438 -11.47 -4.74 2.34
C GLY A 438 -10.02 -4.98 1.89
N ASN A 439 -9.81 -5.23 0.59
CA ASN A 439 -8.47 -5.24 -0.03
C ASN A 439 -7.80 -3.84 -0.08
N SER A 440 -8.49 -2.81 0.40
CA SER A 440 -7.97 -1.47 0.69
C SER A 440 -7.61 -1.28 2.19
N GLY A 441 -7.90 -2.26 3.04
CA GLY A 441 -7.60 -2.28 4.48
C GLY A 441 -6.80 -3.52 4.86
N VAL A 442 -7.19 -4.21 5.95
CA VAL A 442 -6.41 -5.30 6.58
C VAL A 442 -6.36 -6.61 5.77
N HIS A 443 -7.00 -6.67 4.60
CA HIS A 443 -6.90 -7.81 3.69
C HIS A 443 -6.05 -7.52 2.44
N ALA A 444 -5.42 -6.35 2.32
CA ALA A 444 -4.55 -6.08 1.17
C ALA A 444 -3.38 -7.08 1.08
N GLU A 445 -2.85 -7.52 2.23
CA GLU A 445 -2.06 -8.75 2.37
C GLU A 445 -2.86 -9.80 3.15
N GLN A 446 -3.31 -10.83 2.44
CA GLN A 446 -4.06 -11.94 3.04
C GLN A 446 -3.20 -12.70 4.04
N SER A 447 -3.83 -13.18 5.12
CA SER A 447 -3.21 -14.00 6.18
C SER A 447 -2.21 -13.30 7.11
N VAL A 448 -1.90 -12.02 6.91
CA VAL A 448 -0.98 -11.27 7.79
C VAL A 448 -1.57 -9.96 8.34
N GLY A 449 -2.82 -9.63 7.98
CA GLY A 449 -3.54 -8.47 8.56
C GLY A 449 -3.76 -8.53 10.06
N ASN A 450 -3.64 -9.72 10.66
CA ASN A 450 -3.62 -9.90 12.11
C ASN A 450 -2.17 -9.91 12.61
N LEU A 451 -1.85 -9.05 13.56
CA LEU A 451 -0.61 -9.05 14.32
C LEU A 451 -0.75 -10.05 15.47
N ASP A 452 -0.25 -11.26 15.28
CA ASP A 452 -0.27 -12.30 16.29
C ASP A 452 1.04 -13.10 16.30
N ASP A 453 1.20 -13.96 17.30
CA ASP A 453 2.40 -14.77 17.44
C ASP A 453 2.61 -15.75 16.27
N ASP A 454 1.54 -16.17 15.58
CA ASP A 454 1.62 -17.05 14.43
C ASP A 454 2.14 -16.28 13.20
N THR A 455 1.76 -15.00 13.03
CA THR A 455 2.19 -14.12 11.92
C THR A 455 3.50 -13.38 12.21
N TRP A 456 4.06 -13.50 13.43
CA TRP A 456 5.23 -12.75 13.87
C TRP A 456 6.43 -12.83 12.93
N GLY A 457 6.77 -14.02 12.42
CA GLY A 457 7.93 -14.16 11.53
C GLY A 457 7.84 -13.32 10.24
N TRP A 458 6.63 -12.94 9.83
CA TRP A 458 6.43 -11.96 8.76
C TRP A 458 6.56 -10.53 9.30
N TRP A 459 5.88 -10.21 10.41
CA TRP A 459 5.85 -8.87 11.02
C TRP A 459 7.19 -8.39 11.58
N GLU A 460 8.06 -9.29 12.03
CA GLU A 460 9.42 -8.99 12.49
C GLU A 460 10.20 -8.26 11.38
N THR A 461 10.21 -8.83 10.17
CA THR A 461 10.87 -8.24 9.01
C THR A 461 10.14 -7.02 8.45
N ALA A 462 8.80 -7.05 8.42
CA ALA A 462 8.00 -5.97 7.85
C ALA A 462 8.06 -4.69 8.69
N SER A 463 7.95 -4.81 10.02
CA SER A 463 8.06 -3.67 10.94
C SER A 463 9.47 -3.07 10.94
N SER A 464 10.51 -3.91 10.94
CA SER A 464 11.90 -3.45 10.83
C SER A 464 12.15 -2.63 9.56
N ALA A 465 11.52 -3.01 8.44
CA ALA A 465 11.61 -2.30 7.16
C ALA A 465 10.70 -1.07 7.05
N GLY A 466 9.93 -0.74 8.10
CA GLY A 466 9.01 0.40 8.12
C GLY A 466 7.81 0.24 7.18
N MET A 467 7.34 -1.00 6.92
CA MET A 467 6.20 -1.23 6.05
C MET A 467 4.89 -0.69 6.67
N ALA A 468 4.33 0.37 6.10
CA ALA A 468 3.02 0.89 6.50
C ALA A 468 1.87 0.06 5.88
N TYR A 469 1.15 -0.69 6.72
CA TYR A 469 0.01 -1.54 6.34
C TYR A 469 -1.02 -1.66 7.47
N PRO A 470 -2.33 -1.41 7.24
CA PRO A 470 -3.34 -1.55 8.29
C PRO A 470 -3.34 -2.93 8.96
N VAL A 471 -3.36 -2.93 10.28
CA VAL A 471 -3.24 -4.15 11.09
C VAL A 471 -4.14 -4.12 12.32
N PHE A 472 -4.52 -5.29 12.81
CA PHE A 472 -5.26 -5.45 14.06
C PHE A 472 -4.68 -6.57 14.92
N THR A 473 -5.04 -6.61 16.20
CA THR A 473 -4.83 -7.76 17.08
C THR A 473 -5.97 -7.87 18.09
N HIS A 474 -6.01 -8.92 18.90
CA HIS A 474 -6.96 -9.08 19.99
C HIS A 474 -6.38 -8.59 21.34
N GLN A 475 -5.35 -9.28 21.84
CA GLN A 475 -4.70 -8.97 23.12
C GLN A 475 -3.20 -8.76 22.91
N THR A 476 -2.59 -7.95 23.79
CA THR A 476 -1.19 -7.55 23.70
C THR A 476 -0.35 -7.98 24.89
N ASP A 477 -0.97 -8.37 26.02
CA ASP A 477 -0.24 -8.43 27.30
C ASP A 477 0.09 -9.86 27.77
N LYS A 478 -0.39 -10.90 27.09
CA LYS A 478 -0.20 -12.30 27.52
C LYS A 478 1.02 -12.93 26.86
N ASP A 479 1.81 -13.65 27.66
CA ASP A 479 2.96 -14.44 27.19
C ASP A 479 2.94 -15.86 27.82
N PRO A 480 2.80 -16.94 27.02
CA PRO A 480 2.57 -16.93 25.57
C PRO A 480 1.22 -16.30 25.22
N SER A 481 1.12 -15.74 24.03
CA SER A 481 -0.14 -15.16 23.56
C SER A 481 -1.20 -16.24 23.33
N ILE A 482 -2.46 -15.83 23.30
CA ILE A 482 -3.56 -16.69 22.85
C ILE A 482 -3.80 -16.48 21.36
N LYS A 483 -4.65 -17.34 20.77
CA LYS A 483 -4.99 -17.24 19.34
C LYS A 483 -5.40 -15.81 18.95
N TYR A 484 -4.88 -15.36 17.82
CA TYR A 484 -5.10 -14.03 17.25
C TYR A 484 -4.57 -12.85 18.09
N SER A 485 -3.75 -13.14 19.10
CA SER A 485 -3.13 -12.15 19.98
C SER A 485 -1.61 -12.20 19.82
N ILE A 486 -0.96 -11.10 20.17
CA ILE A 486 0.49 -10.99 20.17
C ILE A 486 1.01 -10.96 21.60
N SER A 487 2.17 -11.58 21.82
CA SER A 487 2.85 -11.55 23.11
C SER A 487 3.51 -10.20 23.35
N TYR A 488 3.49 -9.76 24.60
CA TYR A 488 3.92 -8.41 24.96
C TYR A 488 5.33 -8.04 24.47
N PRO A 489 6.36 -8.90 24.59
CA PRO A 489 7.69 -8.58 24.06
C PRO A 489 7.71 -8.34 22.55
N LYS A 490 6.96 -9.13 21.76
CA LYS A 490 6.86 -8.96 20.30
C LYS A 490 6.08 -7.71 19.94
N PHE A 491 5.04 -7.38 20.70
CA PHE A 491 4.30 -6.13 20.53
C PHE A 491 5.17 -4.90 20.79
N GLN A 492 6.02 -4.94 21.83
CA GLN A 492 6.98 -3.87 22.10
C GLN A 492 7.98 -3.71 20.96
N GLU A 493 8.57 -4.81 20.49
CA GLU A 493 9.50 -4.79 19.36
C GLU A 493 8.86 -4.23 18.09
N TRP A 494 7.62 -4.64 17.80
CA TRP A 494 6.84 -4.10 16.69
C TRP A 494 6.68 -2.57 16.78
N ALA A 495 6.30 -2.04 17.93
CA ALA A 495 6.14 -0.61 18.13
C ALA A 495 7.48 0.15 18.09
N ASP A 496 8.53 -0.39 18.71
CA ASP A 496 9.87 0.23 18.72
C ASP A 496 10.49 0.28 17.31
N ASN A 497 10.20 -0.70 16.46
CA ASN A 497 10.61 -0.69 15.05
C ASN A 497 9.98 0.46 14.27
N TYR A 498 8.70 0.79 14.51
CA TYR A 498 8.06 1.93 13.83
C TYR A 498 8.54 3.28 14.36
N ASP A 499 8.74 3.41 15.67
CA ASP A 499 9.36 4.60 16.27
C ASP A 499 10.76 4.85 15.66
N SER A 500 11.56 3.80 15.53
CA SER A 500 12.90 3.85 14.89
C SER A 500 12.85 4.24 13.41
N ASN A 501 11.76 3.93 12.71
CA ASN A 501 11.52 4.33 11.31
C ASN A 501 10.81 5.69 11.19
N ASN A 502 10.55 6.38 12.31
CA ASN A 502 9.78 7.62 12.36
C ASN A 502 8.40 7.47 11.69
N VAL A 503 7.70 6.38 12.03
CA VAL A 503 6.34 6.08 11.62
C VAL A 503 5.45 6.12 12.86
N SER A 504 4.44 6.98 12.86
CA SER A 504 3.45 7.06 13.94
C SER A 504 2.39 5.98 13.79
N ILE A 505 2.00 5.38 14.91
CA ILE A 505 0.90 4.43 14.98
C ILE A 505 -0.37 5.22 15.29
N VAL A 506 -1.35 5.11 14.40
CA VAL A 506 -2.60 5.88 14.44
C VAL A 506 -3.83 4.98 14.33
N SER A 507 -5.00 5.57 14.57
CA SER A 507 -6.27 4.89 14.29
C SER A 507 -6.46 4.59 12.81
N PHE A 508 -7.29 3.59 12.52
CA PHE A 508 -7.63 3.21 11.15
C PHE A 508 -8.31 4.36 10.39
N TYR A 509 -9.24 5.06 11.05
CA TYR A 509 -9.97 6.16 10.42
C TYR A 509 -9.08 7.38 10.16
N GLU A 510 -8.17 7.72 11.07
CA GLU A 510 -7.21 8.81 10.86
C GLU A 510 -6.27 8.51 9.69
N TYR A 511 -5.71 7.31 9.63
CA TYR A 511 -4.90 6.86 8.49
C TYR A 511 -5.67 7.00 7.16
N TYR A 512 -6.93 6.61 7.14
CA TYR A 512 -7.78 6.73 5.95
C TYR A 512 -8.02 8.19 5.56
N MET A 513 -8.49 9.02 6.50
CA MET A 513 -8.89 10.40 6.23
C MET A 513 -7.72 11.30 5.82
N VAL A 514 -6.55 11.13 6.44
CA VAL A 514 -5.33 11.87 6.06
C VAL A 514 -4.92 11.54 4.63
N ASN A 515 -4.94 10.25 4.26
CA ASN A 515 -4.49 9.82 2.92
C ASN A 515 -5.55 10.05 1.83
N SER A 516 -6.85 10.07 2.15
CA SER A 516 -7.90 10.43 1.20
C SER A 516 -7.91 11.93 0.83
N ASN A 517 -7.29 12.80 1.65
CA ASN A 517 -7.07 14.20 1.30
C ASN A 517 -6.20 14.40 0.05
N THR A 518 -5.48 13.38 -0.43
CA THR A 518 -4.84 13.41 -1.77
C THR A 518 -5.83 13.56 -2.92
N TYR A 519 -7.13 13.33 -2.66
CA TYR A 519 -8.23 13.58 -3.58
C TYR A 519 -9.19 14.65 -3.05
N ASP A 520 -9.53 14.61 -1.76
CA ASP A 520 -10.59 15.46 -1.19
C ASP A 520 -10.14 16.90 -0.92
N ALA A 521 -8.84 17.12 -0.68
CA ALA A 521 -8.36 18.45 -0.29
C ALA A 521 -8.25 19.38 -1.50
N PHE A 522 -8.63 20.63 -1.29
CA PHE A 522 -8.44 21.71 -2.26
C PHE A 522 -8.00 22.99 -1.57
N PHE A 523 -7.30 23.82 -2.35
CA PHE A 523 -6.68 25.05 -1.87
C PHE A 523 -7.22 26.22 -2.66
N ASP A 524 -7.72 27.23 -1.96
CA ASP A 524 -8.31 28.42 -2.55
C ASP A 524 -7.75 29.68 -1.88
N SER A 525 -8.24 30.84 -2.32
CA SER A 525 -7.80 32.14 -1.80
C SER A 525 -6.28 32.34 -1.91
N LEU A 526 -5.69 31.82 -2.99
CA LEU A 526 -4.26 31.94 -3.27
C LEU A 526 -3.93 33.38 -3.63
N GLU A 527 -3.17 34.06 -2.78
CA GLU A 527 -2.55 35.34 -3.11
C GLU A 527 -1.03 35.22 -3.05
N TYR A 528 -0.38 35.73 -4.09
CA TYR A 528 1.07 35.78 -4.18
C TYR A 528 1.52 37.24 -4.27
N ARG A 529 2.46 37.62 -3.40
CA ARG A 529 3.24 38.86 -3.49
C ARG A 529 4.73 38.52 -3.43
N ASP A 530 5.57 39.50 -3.76
CA ASP A 530 7.02 39.28 -3.94
C ASP A 530 7.71 38.65 -2.71
N ASP A 531 7.18 38.87 -1.50
CA ASP A 531 7.74 38.47 -0.21
C ASP A 531 6.86 37.49 0.60
N TYR A 532 5.64 37.19 0.12
CA TYR A 532 4.73 36.30 0.83
C TYR A 532 3.71 35.61 -0.07
N PHE A 533 3.32 34.40 0.35
CA PHE A 533 2.27 33.60 -0.25
C PHE A 533 1.22 33.28 0.81
N THR A 534 -0.07 33.41 0.49
CA THR A 534 -1.16 33.00 1.38
C THR A 534 -2.13 32.07 0.65
N PHE A 535 -2.74 31.14 1.40
CA PHE A 535 -3.81 30.28 0.91
C PHE A 535 -4.71 29.80 2.04
N LYS A 536 -5.92 29.38 1.68
CA LYS A 536 -6.81 28.65 2.58
C LYS A 536 -6.81 27.17 2.21
N ALA A 537 -6.65 26.31 3.21
CA ALA A 537 -6.81 24.86 3.06
C ALA A 537 -8.24 24.43 3.37
N ASN A 538 -8.82 23.60 2.51
CA ASN A 538 -10.10 22.94 2.76
C ASN A 538 -9.88 21.43 2.58
N THR A 539 -10.09 20.65 3.63
CA THR A 539 -9.85 19.20 3.66
C THR A 539 -11.17 18.46 3.97
N ASN A 540 -11.12 17.13 4.02
CA ASN A 540 -12.25 16.30 4.41
C ASN A 540 -12.57 16.31 5.93
N GLY A 541 -11.93 17.19 6.71
CA GLY A 541 -12.09 17.28 8.15
C GLY A 541 -10.88 16.79 8.94
N ALA A 542 -10.04 15.94 8.36
CA ALA A 542 -8.72 15.61 8.91
C ALA A 542 -7.64 16.53 8.36
N ARG A 543 -6.47 16.56 9.02
CA ARG A 543 -5.27 17.22 8.49
C ARG A 543 -4.88 16.64 7.13
N ALA A 544 -4.27 17.46 6.28
CA ALA A 544 -3.66 17.04 5.03
C ALA A 544 -2.16 17.36 5.05
N LEU A 545 -1.33 16.47 4.49
CA LEU A 545 0.06 16.81 4.20
C LEU A 545 0.11 17.44 2.80
N ILE A 546 0.79 18.58 2.67
CA ILE A 546 0.88 19.29 1.39
C ILE A 546 2.32 19.52 0.99
N ASN A 547 2.59 19.48 -0.32
CA ASN A 547 3.78 20.02 -0.93
C ASN A 547 3.45 21.37 -1.60
N VAL A 548 4.25 22.38 -1.32
CA VAL A 548 4.14 23.70 -1.94
C VAL A 548 5.38 23.95 -2.80
N ASN A 549 5.16 24.13 -4.10
CA ASN A 549 6.22 24.29 -5.10
C ASN A 549 6.78 25.73 -5.11
N ILE A 550 7.57 26.05 -4.09
CA ILE A 550 8.34 27.28 -3.96
C ILE A 550 9.84 26.97 -3.92
N SER A 551 10.67 28.01 -4.00
CA SER A 551 12.10 27.90 -3.69
C SER A 551 12.32 28.34 -2.25
N ALA A 552 12.43 27.39 -1.33
CA ALA A 552 12.72 27.71 0.07
C ALA A 552 14.15 28.24 0.24
N GLY A 553 14.30 29.41 0.85
CA GLY A 553 15.57 29.91 1.37
C GLY A 553 15.79 29.52 2.83
N ASP A 554 16.99 29.80 3.36
CA ASP A 554 17.39 29.51 4.75
C ASP A 554 16.46 30.14 5.82
N ASN A 555 15.77 31.22 5.46
CA ASN A 555 14.88 31.97 6.34
C ASN A 555 13.39 31.69 6.05
N THR A 556 13.06 30.64 5.29
CA THR A 556 11.65 30.35 4.96
C THR A 556 10.83 30.18 6.24
N GLN A 557 9.70 30.87 6.33
CA GLN A 557 8.76 30.79 7.45
C GLN A 557 7.40 30.33 6.96
N VAL A 558 6.79 29.38 7.67
CA VAL A 558 5.42 28.93 7.45
C VAL A 558 4.62 29.28 8.70
N TYR A 559 3.50 29.96 8.54
CA TYR A 559 2.66 30.46 9.63
C TYR A 559 1.20 30.09 9.39
N ASP A 560 0.59 29.45 10.37
CA ASP A 560 -0.85 29.21 10.40
C ASP A 560 -1.53 30.44 11.01
N ASN A 561 -2.17 31.25 10.16
CA ASN A 561 -2.86 32.47 10.62
C ASN A 561 -4.07 32.16 11.50
N THR A 562 -4.64 30.97 11.37
CA THR A 562 -5.85 30.58 12.09
C THR A 562 -5.54 30.18 13.52
N SER A 563 -4.48 29.39 13.74
CA SER A 563 -4.00 29.05 15.09
C SER A 563 -3.08 30.12 15.68
N GLY A 564 -2.43 30.92 14.83
CA GLY A 564 -1.46 31.93 15.24
C GLY A 564 -0.06 31.39 15.47
N GLU A 565 0.28 30.22 14.93
CA GLU A 565 1.53 29.48 15.22
C GLU A 565 2.44 29.36 14.00
N PHE A 566 3.75 29.34 14.24
CA PHE A 566 4.75 28.97 13.22
C PHE A 566 4.82 27.45 13.10
N LEU A 567 4.86 26.97 11.86
CA LEU A 567 4.92 25.55 11.56
C LEU A 567 6.32 25.13 11.10
N GLY A 568 6.72 23.94 11.55
CA GLY A 568 7.85 23.23 10.94
C GLY A 568 7.50 22.73 9.54
N TYR A 569 8.50 22.65 8.67
CA TYR A 569 8.37 22.12 7.32
C TYR A 569 9.63 21.33 6.96
N LYS A 570 9.50 20.47 5.94
CA LYS A 570 10.62 19.75 5.32
C LYS A 570 10.91 20.38 3.97
N VAL A 571 12.17 20.67 3.68
CA VAL A 571 12.63 21.05 2.33
C VAL A 571 12.90 19.78 1.52
N GLU A 572 12.29 19.68 0.35
CA GLU A 572 12.48 18.57 -0.59
C GLU A 572 13.68 18.82 -1.51
N GLY A 573 14.16 17.78 -2.20
CA GLY A 573 15.36 17.87 -3.05
C GLY A 573 15.27 18.85 -4.23
N ASP A 574 14.06 19.26 -4.60
CA ASP A 574 13.79 20.27 -5.62
C ASP A 574 13.59 21.69 -5.05
N GLY A 575 13.80 21.89 -3.74
CA GLY A 575 13.66 23.15 -3.04
C GLY A 575 12.24 23.48 -2.55
N SER A 576 11.26 22.66 -2.89
CA SER A 576 9.89 22.81 -2.40
C SER A 576 9.76 22.47 -0.92
N ILE A 577 8.64 22.83 -0.29
CA ILE A 577 8.39 22.54 1.12
C ILE A 577 7.19 21.64 1.33
N THR A 578 7.29 20.78 2.33
CA THR A 578 6.22 19.87 2.76
C THR A 578 5.88 20.11 4.24
N PHE A 579 4.60 20.31 4.55
CA PHE A 579 4.12 20.55 5.92
C PHE A 579 2.63 20.19 6.07
N PRO A 580 2.14 19.91 7.29
CA PRO A 580 0.72 19.61 7.53
C PRO A 580 -0.14 20.89 7.52
N VAL A 581 -1.38 20.75 7.06
CA VAL A 581 -2.41 21.80 7.12
C VAL A 581 -3.71 21.22 7.67
N GLU A 582 -4.44 22.06 8.39
CA GLU A 582 -5.73 21.75 9.02
C GLU A 582 -6.90 22.25 8.17
N ASN A 583 -8.07 21.65 8.41
CA ASN A 583 -9.27 22.00 7.67
C ASN A 583 -9.71 23.44 7.96
N ASN A 584 -10.02 24.20 6.91
CA ASN A 584 -10.48 25.59 6.98
C ASN A 584 -9.48 26.59 7.58
N HIS A 585 -8.21 26.22 7.70
CA HIS A 585 -7.16 27.13 8.15
C HIS A 585 -6.58 27.96 6.99
N THR A 586 -6.04 29.12 7.33
CA THR A 586 -5.35 30.02 6.40
C THR A 586 -3.87 30.08 6.74
N TYR A 587 -3.02 29.95 5.74
CA TYR A 587 -1.56 29.85 5.89
C TYR A 587 -0.85 30.96 5.15
N ASN A 588 0.19 31.50 5.77
CA ASN A 588 1.17 32.38 5.15
C ASN A 588 2.52 31.66 5.03
N ILE A 589 3.19 31.85 3.90
CA ILE A 589 4.55 31.40 3.66
C ILE A 589 5.39 32.61 3.24
N HIS A 590 6.50 32.83 3.92
CA HIS A 590 7.49 33.86 3.60
C HIS A 590 8.77 33.17 3.11
N PRO A 591 9.01 33.03 1.79
CA PRO A 591 10.15 32.27 1.26
C PRO A 591 11.52 32.84 1.65
N GLU A 592 11.62 34.15 1.86
CA GLU A 592 12.86 34.84 2.28
C GLU A 592 12.85 35.24 3.77
N GLY A 593 11.78 34.90 4.50
CA GLY A 593 11.54 35.33 5.87
C GLY A 593 10.92 36.73 5.97
N THR A 594 10.46 37.09 7.16
CA THR A 594 10.06 38.46 7.50
C THR A 594 11.26 39.23 8.06
N GLU A 595 11.54 40.46 7.58
CA GLU A 595 12.46 41.35 8.29
C GLU A 595 11.90 41.60 9.70
N GLN A 596 12.64 41.21 10.75
CA GLN A 596 12.25 41.41 12.15
C GLN A 596 12.39 42.87 12.59
#